data_AF-A0A2H9PR44-F1
#
_entry.id   AF-A0A2H9PR44-F1
#
_cell.length_a   1.000
_cell.length_b   1.000
_cell.length_c   1.000
_cell.angle_alpha   90.00
_cell.angle_beta   90.00
_cell.angle_gamma   90.00
#
_symmetry.space_group_name_H-M   'P 1'
#
loop_
_entity.id
_entity.type
_entity.pdbx_description
1 polymer ?
#
loop_
_entity_poly.entity_id
_entity_poly.type
_entity_poly.pdbx_seq_one_letter_code
_entity_poly.pdbx_strand_id
1 'polypeptide(L)'
;MVQAIVSLGEYEDRVLTIVKGKFGLKNKSEAVNLIINKFEEELLEPELRPEFIQKIKRIEKEGKFKTFKNIEELKRDIENA
;
A
#
# COMPACT_ATOMS: atom_id res chain seq x y z
N MET A 1 -15.96 -7.06 -5.28
CA MET A 1 -14.89 -7.32 -6.28
C MET A 1 -15.04 -6.30 -7.38
N VAL A 2 -13.96 -5.60 -7.72
CA VAL A 2 -13.91 -4.72 -8.89
C VAL A 2 -13.30 -5.52 -10.03
N GLN A 3 -13.82 -5.35 -11.26
CA GLN A 3 -13.32 -6.04 -12.44
C GLN A 3 -12.66 -5.02 -13.38
N ALA A 4 -11.53 -5.40 -13.96
CA ALA A 4 -10.84 -4.63 -14.99
C ALA A 4 -10.52 -5.54 -16.17
N ILE A 5 -10.77 -5.03 -17.38
CA ILE A 5 -10.31 -5.67 -18.62
C ILE A 5 -8.97 -5.06 -18.95
N VAL A 6 -7.95 -5.90 -19.08
CA VAL A 6 -6.57 -5.49 -19.43
C VAL A 6 -6.11 -6.25 -20.66
N SER A 7 -5.36 -5.58 -21.53
CA SER A 7 -4.67 -6.22 -22.65
C SER A 7 -3.25 -6.56 -22.22
N LEU A 8 -2.84 -7.81 -22.43
CA LEU A 8 -1.51 -8.30 -22.10
C LEU A 8 -0.83 -8.80 -23.37
N GLY A 9 0.48 -8.59 -23.48
CA GLY A 9 1.26 -9.23 -24.52
C GLY A 9 1.45 -10.72 -24.25
N GLU A 10 1.91 -11.44 -25.28
CA GLU A 10 2.14 -12.88 -25.17
C GLU A 10 3.19 -13.23 -24.11
N TYR A 11 4.20 -12.39 -23.95
CA TYR A 11 5.25 -12.60 -22.97
C TYR A 11 4.71 -12.45 -21.54
N GLU A 12 3.97 -11.38 -21.27
CA GLU A 12 3.36 -11.10 -19.97
C GLU A 12 2.37 -12.20 -19.58
N ASP A 13 1.61 -12.74 -20.53
CA ASP A 13 0.69 -13.86 -20.31
C ASP A 13 1.43 -15.16 -19.89
N ARG A 14 2.58 -15.43 -20.51
CA ARG A 14 3.44 -16.56 -20.13
C ARG A 14 4.03 -16.38 -18.73
N VAL A 15 4.48 -15.17 -18.40
CA VAL A 15 4.97 -14.84 -17.05
C VAL A 15 3.86 -15.07 -16.01
N LEU A 16 2.64 -14.58 -16.26
CA LEU A 16 1.50 -14.82 -15.37
C LEU A 16 1.19 -16.31 -15.19
N THR A 17 1.32 -17.09 -16.26
CA THR A 17 1.11 -18.55 -16.21
C THR A 17 2.15 -19.23 -15.32
N ILE A 18 3.42 -18.82 -15.40
CA ILE A 18 4.49 -19.32 -14.53
C ILE A 18 4.24 -18.92 -13.07
N VAL A 19 3.89 -17.66 -12.81
CA VAL A 19 3.59 -17.17 -11.45
C VAL A 19 2.40 -17.94 -10.86
N LYS A 20 1.32 -18.09 -11.61
CA LYS A 20 0.15 -18.88 -11.21
C LYS A 20 0.57 -20.29 -10.79
N GLY A 21 1.35 -20.98 -11.62
CA GLY A 21 1.83 -22.34 -11.34
C GLY A 21 2.74 -22.41 -10.11
N LYS A 22 3.72 -21.50 -10.01
CA LYS A 22 4.69 -21.45 -8.91
C LYS A 22 4.04 -21.30 -7.54
N PHE A 23 2.98 -20.50 -7.44
CA PHE A 23 2.28 -20.22 -6.20
C PHE A 23 0.98 -21.04 -6.02
N GLY A 24 0.70 -22.01 -6.90
CA GLY A 24 -0.48 -22.88 -6.80
C GLY A 24 -1.82 -22.13 -6.95
N LEU A 25 -1.84 -21.03 -7.69
CA LEU A 25 -3.01 -20.16 -7.82
C LEU A 25 -4.04 -20.76 -8.80
N LYS A 26 -5.32 -20.50 -8.56
CA LYS A 26 -6.43 -21.10 -9.32
C LYS A 26 -6.57 -20.48 -10.71
N ASN A 27 -6.34 -19.17 -10.82
CA ASN A 27 -6.54 -18.43 -12.07
C ASN A 27 -5.50 -17.30 -12.23
N LYS A 28 -5.47 -16.69 -13.43
CA LYS A 28 -4.53 -15.61 -13.75
C LYS A 28 -4.86 -14.32 -12.99
N SER A 29 -6.11 -14.09 -12.61
CA SER A 29 -6.51 -12.92 -11.79
C SER A 29 -5.88 -12.96 -10.39
N GLU A 30 -5.83 -14.14 -9.76
CA GLU A 30 -5.11 -14.33 -8.50
C GLU A 30 -3.60 -14.05 -8.67
N ALA A 31 -3.00 -14.44 -9.80
CA ALA A 31 -1.60 -14.13 -10.08
C ALA A 31 -1.35 -12.64 -10.26
N VAL A 32 -2.24 -11.93 -10.95
CA VAL A 32 -2.19 -10.46 -11.06
C VAL A 32 -2.27 -9.80 -9.68
N ASN A 33 -3.21 -10.21 -8.84
CA ASN A 33 -3.34 -9.67 -7.48
C ASN A 33 -2.08 -9.90 -6.64
N LEU A 34 -1.48 -11.10 -6.72
CA LEU A 34 -0.23 -11.39 -6.02
C LEU A 34 0.91 -10.46 -6.48
N ILE A 35 1.03 -10.23 -7.79
CA ILE A 35 2.06 -9.34 -8.35
C ILE A 35 1.82 -7.90 -7.90
N ILE A 36 0.58 -7.41 -7.92
CA ILE A 36 0.24 -6.07 -7.45
C ILE A 36 0.65 -5.90 -5.98
N ASN A 37 0.34 -6.86 -5.12
CA ASN A 37 0.71 -6.78 -3.70
C ASN A 37 2.22 -6.77 -3.50
N LYS A 38 2.97 -7.60 -4.24
CA LYS A 38 4.44 -7.60 -4.20
C LYS A 38 5.03 -6.28 -4.71
N PHE A 39 4.44 -5.74 -5.76
CA PHE A 39 4.85 -4.45 -6.31
C PHE A 39 4.49 -3.29 -5.38
N GLU A 40 3.39 -3.38 -4.62
CA GLU A 40 3.06 -2.44 -3.55
C GLU A 40 4.13 -2.45 -2.45
N GLU A 41 4.57 -3.64 -2.00
CA GLU A 41 5.63 -3.75 -1.00
C GLU A 41 6.95 -3.10 -1.46
N GLU A 42 7.29 -3.26 -2.74
CA GLU A 42 8.54 -2.77 -3.33
C GLU A 42 8.49 -1.29 -3.78
N LEU A 43 7.36 -0.82 -4.30
CA LEU A 43 7.24 0.49 -4.96
C LEU A 43 6.50 1.54 -4.12
N LEU A 44 5.52 1.15 -3.30
CA LEU A 44 4.76 2.12 -2.51
C LEU A 44 5.53 2.45 -1.22
N GLU A 45 6.13 3.64 -1.21
CA GLU A 45 6.59 4.29 0.01
C GLU A 45 5.47 4.25 1.07
N PRO A 46 5.79 4.13 2.38
CA PRO A 46 4.80 3.99 3.44
C PRO A 46 3.67 5.03 3.38
N GLU A 47 3.98 6.24 2.92
CA GLU A 47 3.05 7.36 2.79
C GLU A 47 1.98 7.15 1.70
N LEU A 48 2.28 6.36 0.68
CA LEU A 48 1.40 6.10 -0.47
C LEU A 48 0.55 4.84 -0.30
N ARG A 49 0.77 4.06 0.77
CA ARG A 49 0.00 2.85 1.03
C ARG A 49 -1.43 3.20 1.44
N PRO A 50 -2.46 2.54 0.89
CA PRO A 50 -3.85 2.82 1.22
C PRO A 50 -4.16 2.76 2.72
N GLU A 51 -3.53 1.84 3.44
CA GLU A 51 -3.62 1.69 4.89
C GLU A 51 -3.06 2.88 5.68
N PHE A 52 -1.96 3.47 5.22
CA PHE A 52 -1.40 4.67 5.81
C PHE A 52 -2.32 5.88 5.57
N ILE A 53 -2.86 6.02 4.36
CA ILE A 53 -3.86 7.05 4.05
C ILE A 53 -5.09 6.92 4.97
N GLN A 54 -5.57 5.69 5.22
CA GLN A 54 -6.66 5.45 6.17
C GLN A 54 -6.27 5.82 7.60
N LYS A 55 -5.06 5.47 8.04
CA LYS A 55 -4.54 5.85 9.36
C LYS A 55 -4.49 7.38 9.52
N ILE A 56 -3.98 8.11 8.53
CA ILE A 56 -3.93 9.58 8.55
C ILE A 56 -5.35 10.16 8.62
N LYS A 57 -6.27 9.71 7.76
CA LYS A 57 -7.68 10.16 7.80
C LYS A 57 -8.34 9.90 9.16
N ARG A 58 -8.01 8.78 9.83
CA ARG A 58 -8.50 8.51 11.19
C ARG A 58 -7.91 9.49 12.19
N ILE A 59 -6.61 9.78 12.11
CA ILE A 59 -5.95 10.77 12.97
C ILE A 59 -6.56 12.16 12.72
N GLU A 60 -6.79 12.58 11.48
CA GLU A 60 -7.48 13.84 11.14
C GLU A 60 -8.86 13.97 11.79
N LYS A 61 -9.62 12.87 11.83
CA LYS A 61 -11.00 12.88 12.34
C LYS A 61 -11.09 12.74 13.86
N GLU A 62 -10.25 11.90 14.46
CA GLU A 62 -10.38 11.43 15.86
C GLU A 62 -9.16 11.75 16.73
N GLY A 63 -8.09 12.25 16.12
CA GLY A 63 -6.83 12.54 16.78
C GLY A 63 -6.96 13.72 17.73
N LYS A 64 -6.24 13.62 18.86
CA LYS A 64 -6.02 14.75 19.76
C LYS A 64 -4.82 15.53 19.23
N PHE A 65 -5.09 16.63 18.53
CA PHE A 65 -4.06 17.53 18.05
C PHE A 65 -3.63 18.48 19.16
N LYS A 66 -2.32 18.67 19.27
CA LYS A 66 -1.71 19.68 20.13
C LYS A 66 -1.05 20.72 19.23
N THR A 67 -1.38 21.98 19.45
CA THR A 67 -0.77 23.11 18.74
C THR A 67 0.41 23.62 19.54
N PHE A 68 1.50 23.94 18.84
CA PHE A 68 2.72 24.49 19.43
C PHE A 68 3.02 25.82 18.77
N LYS A 69 3.49 26.79 19.55
CA LYS A 69 3.80 28.14 19.02
C LYS A 69 5.13 28.17 18.27
N ASN A 70 6.06 27.29 18.62
CA ASN A 70 7.37 27.20 18.00
C ASN A 70 7.97 25.79 18.15
N ILE A 71 9.03 25.53 17.38
CA ILE A 71 9.72 24.24 17.34
C ILE A 71 10.32 23.87 18.71
N GLU A 72 10.76 24.86 19.50
CA GLU A 72 11.33 24.65 20.83
C GLU A 72 10.30 24.10 21.85
N GLU A 73 9.04 24.52 21.73
CA GLU A 73 7.93 23.98 22.53
C GLU A 73 7.59 22.55 22.12
N LEU A 74 7.58 22.27 20.81
CA LEU A 74 7.40 20.92 20.29
C LEU A 74 8.50 19.99 20.80
N LYS A 75 9.78 20.36 20.62
CA LYS A 75 10.93 19.54 21.05
C LYS A 75 10.87 19.16 22.53
N ARG A 76 10.53 20.11 23.39
CA ARG A 76 10.38 19.84 24.83
C ARG A 76 9.26 18.85 25.12
N ASP A 77 8.19 18.82 24.34
CA ASP A 77 7.09 17.88 24.55
C ASP A 77 7.46 16.46 24.15
N ILE A 78 8.12 16.28 22.99
CA ILE A 78 8.54 14.95 22.50
C ILE A 78 9.74 14.38 23.25
N GLU A 79 10.66 15.21 23.75
CA GLU A 79 11.83 14.72 24.52
C GLU A 79 11.48 14.32 25.96
N ASN A 80 10.35 14.81 26.50
CA ASN A 80 9.87 14.46 27.84
C ASN A 80 8.71 13.44 27.83
N ALA A 81 8.33 12.90 26.66
CA ALA A 81 7.21 11.97 26.47
C ALA A 81 7.60 10.49 26.53
#